data_AF-A0A2G2MDZ0-F1
#
_entry.id   AF-A0A2G2MDZ0-F1
#
_cell.length_a   1.000
_cell.length_b   1.000
_cell.length_c   1.000
_cell.angle_alpha   90.00
_cell.angle_beta   90.00
_cell.angle_gamma   90.00
#
_symmetry.space_group_name_H-M   'P 1'
#
loop_
_entity.id
_entity.type
_entity.pdbx_description
1 polymer ?
#
loop_
_entity_poly.entity_id
_entity_poly.type
_entity_poly.pdbx_seq_one_letter_code
_entity_poly.pdbx_strand_id
1 'polypeptide(L)'
;MYDIKPLEEKWNRYHGKKRRPISVFLSLLVFVGIFIFLNDDNILQIEKNNTSTIAKSSDRLDNISPQKNVSIPSKIVNNDEQSPIITIVENIPILEEEIEQKYSKNEHKKPYKKLQLNIVESSSLDAYKDVEKRFYKTRDIDDSLFLAKSYYRKGIYKKSEYWALQTNKINSNIDESWIIFAQSKMKQGQKNEAVRILSNYVKRSGSEKAKNILNKFKNN
;
A
#
# COMPACT_ATOMS: atom_id res chain seq x y z
N MET A 1 -46.81 -22.45 -10.63
CA MET A 1 -45.54 -22.20 -11.34
C MET A 1 -45.39 -20.69 -11.49
N TYR A 2 -44.26 -20.12 -11.03
CA TYR A 2 -44.03 -18.69 -11.17
C TYR A 2 -43.67 -18.36 -12.63
N ASP A 3 -44.30 -17.32 -13.17
CA ASP A 3 -44.10 -16.88 -14.55
C ASP A 3 -42.80 -16.06 -14.64
N ILE A 4 -41.75 -16.68 -15.18
CA ILE A 4 -40.39 -16.13 -15.29
C ILE A 4 -40.20 -15.21 -16.50
N LYS A 5 -41.11 -15.26 -17.47
CA LYS A 5 -41.07 -14.46 -18.70
C LYS A 5 -40.95 -12.94 -18.48
N PRO A 6 -41.70 -12.31 -17.55
CA PRO A 6 -41.57 -10.87 -17.31
C PRO A 6 -40.22 -10.47 -16.69
N LEU A 7 -39.52 -11.38 -16.01
CA LEU A 7 -38.19 -11.11 -15.45
C LEU A 7 -37.11 -11.16 -16.53
N GLU A 8 -37.22 -12.11 -17.45
CA GLU A 8 -36.28 -12.28 -18.56
C GLU A 8 -36.35 -11.09 -19.54
N GLU A 9 -37.54 -10.57 -19.80
CA GLU A 9 -37.72 -9.41 -20.66
C GLU A 9 -37.11 -8.13 -20.04
N LYS A 10 -37.28 -7.94 -18.73
CA LYS A 10 -36.65 -6.83 -17.99
C LYS A 10 -35.12 -6.95 -17.98
N TRP A 11 -34.60 -8.17 -17.83
CA TRP A 11 -33.16 -8.44 -17.84
C TRP A 11 -32.52 -8.15 -19.20
N ASN A 12 -33.18 -8.55 -20.29
CA ASN A 12 -32.72 -8.29 -21.66
C ASN A 12 -32.70 -6.79 -22.00
N ARG A 13 -33.73 -6.03 -21.58
CA ARG A 13 -33.76 -4.57 -21.76
C ARG A 13 -32.62 -3.87 -21.02
N TYR A 14 -32.29 -4.33 -19.81
CA TYR A 14 -31.21 -3.76 -19.00
C TYR A 14 -29.82 -4.04 -19.61
N HIS A 15 -29.55 -5.28 -20.03
CA HIS A 15 -28.26 -5.63 -20.63
C HIS A 15 -28.03 -5.02 -22.02
N GLY A 16 -29.09 -4.87 -22.82
CA GLY A 16 -28.98 -4.24 -24.15
C GLY A 16 -28.54 -2.76 -24.08
N LYS A 17 -28.99 -2.02 -23.06
CA LYS A 17 -28.65 -0.58 -22.93
C LYS A 17 -27.23 -0.35 -22.41
N LYS A 18 -26.68 -1.30 -21.64
CA LYS A 18 -25.34 -1.23 -21.05
C LYS A 18 -24.20 -1.60 -22.02
N ARG A 19 -24.49 -2.33 -23.11
CA ARG A 19 -23.49 -2.77 -24.12
C ARG A 19 -23.19 -1.75 -25.22
N ARG A 20 -24.09 -0.79 -25.48
CA ARG A 20 -23.92 0.24 -26.53
C ARG A 20 -22.68 1.13 -26.37
N PRO A 21 -22.32 1.65 -25.17
CA PRO A 21 -21.09 2.42 -25.06
C PRO A 21 -19.85 1.55 -25.26
N ILE A 22 -19.87 0.30 -24.80
CA ILE A 22 -18.73 -0.63 -24.88
C ILE A 22 -18.39 -0.96 -26.34
N SER A 23 -19.39 -1.18 -27.20
CA SER A 23 -19.15 -1.42 -28.63
C SER A 23 -18.56 -0.22 -29.36
N VAL A 24 -18.92 1.00 -28.96
CA VAL A 24 -18.34 2.25 -29.52
C VAL A 24 -16.88 2.39 -29.12
N PHE A 25 -16.54 2.14 -27.85
CA PHE A 25 -15.15 2.14 -27.38
C PHE A 25 -14.28 1.08 -28.07
N LEU A 26 -14.82 -0.12 -28.28
CA LEU A 26 -14.09 -1.20 -28.94
C LEU A 26 -13.82 -0.87 -30.42
N SER A 27 -14.80 -0.29 -31.11
CA SER A 27 -14.64 0.19 -32.49
C SER A 27 -13.56 1.28 -32.59
N LEU A 28 -13.58 2.26 -31.67
CA LEU A 28 -12.60 3.35 -31.63
C LEU A 28 -11.16 2.83 -31.44
N LEU A 29 -10.95 1.84 -30.57
CA LEU A 29 -9.63 1.22 -30.37
C LEU A 29 -9.10 0.54 -31.64
N VAL A 30 -9.97 -0.14 -32.39
CA VAL A 30 -9.59 -0.77 -33.66
C VAL A 30 -9.20 0.30 -34.69
N PHE A 31 -9.95 1.40 -34.79
CA PHE A 31 -9.61 2.52 -35.67
C PHE A 31 -8.28 3.19 -35.31
N VAL A 32 -7.99 3.38 -34.02
CA VAL A 32 -6.69 3.93 -33.57
C VAL A 32 -5.54 2.99 -33.92
N GLY A 33 -5.72 1.67 -33.75
CA GLY A 33 -4.72 0.69 -34.13
C GLY A 33 -4.43 0.70 -35.63
N ILE A 34 -5.47 0.77 -36.47
CA ILE A 34 -5.34 0.88 -37.93
C ILE A 34 -4.66 2.21 -38.31
N PHE A 35 -5.01 3.32 -37.64
CA PHE A 35 -4.42 4.62 -37.91
C PHE A 35 -2.93 4.68 -37.57
N ILE A 36 -2.49 4.01 -36.50
CA ILE A 36 -1.06 3.89 -36.17
C ILE A 36 -0.35 3.03 -37.21
N PHE A 37 -0.93 1.88 -37.56
CA PHE A 37 -0.36 0.94 -38.54
C PHE A 37 -0.19 1.56 -39.94
N LEU A 38 -1.12 2.42 -40.37
CA LEU A 38 -1.02 3.10 -41.67
C LEU A 38 -0.04 4.29 -41.67
N ASN A 39 0.37 4.79 -40.50
CA ASN A 39 1.27 5.96 -40.37
C ASN A 39 2.69 5.57 -39.91
N ASP A 40 3.03 4.28 -39.89
CA ASP A 40 4.25 3.73 -39.26
C ASP A 40 5.55 3.98 -40.05
N ASP A 41 5.48 4.64 -41.21
CA ASP A 41 6.68 4.95 -42.03
C ASP A 41 7.53 6.11 -41.48
N ASN A 42 7.05 6.86 -40.47
CA ASN A 42 7.71 8.10 -39.99
C ASN A 42 8.32 8.03 -38.57
N ILE A 43 8.29 6.88 -37.86
CA ILE A 43 8.69 6.80 -36.43
C ILE A 43 10.18 6.44 -36.20
N LEU A 44 10.98 6.24 -37.26
CA LEU A 44 12.36 5.76 -37.14
C LEU A 44 13.48 6.83 -37.16
N GLN A 45 13.17 8.13 -37.03
CA GLN A 45 14.18 9.21 -37.14
C GLN A 45 14.54 9.96 -35.84
N ILE A 46 13.91 9.68 -34.70
CA ILE A 46 14.07 10.53 -33.50
C ILE A 46 15.23 10.11 -32.56
N GLU A 47 15.88 8.96 -32.77
CA GLU A 47 16.84 8.43 -31.76
C GLU A 47 18.34 8.72 -32.04
N LYS A 48 18.73 9.40 -33.13
CA LYS A 48 20.15 9.51 -33.53
C LYS A 48 20.91 10.78 -33.13
N ASN A 49 20.32 11.75 -32.45
CA ASN A 49 20.91 13.09 -32.28
C ASN A 49 21.44 13.46 -30.88
N ASN A 50 21.44 12.57 -29.89
CA ASN A 50 21.82 12.93 -28.51
C ASN A 50 23.09 12.25 -27.96
N THR A 51 24.06 11.91 -28.81
CA THR A 51 25.36 11.37 -28.34
C THR A 51 26.54 11.94 -29.11
N SER A 52 26.95 13.16 -28.75
CA SER A 52 28.36 13.59 -28.84
C SER A 52 28.55 14.89 -28.07
N THR A 53 28.98 14.80 -26.81
CA THR A 53 29.91 15.73 -26.17
C THR A 53 30.25 15.21 -24.77
N ILE A 54 31.49 15.46 -24.34
CA ILE A 54 32.10 15.12 -23.05
C ILE A 54 32.85 13.78 -23.03
N ALA A 55 33.97 13.77 -23.74
CA ALA A 55 35.18 13.09 -23.29
C ALA A 55 36.30 14.13 -23.15
N LYS A 56 36.74 14.39 -21.91
CA LYS A 56 38.13 14.65 -21.46
C LYS A 56 38.16 15.42 -20.12
N SER A 57 38.54 14.71 -19.06
CA SER A 57 39.59 15.12 -18.12
C SER A 57 39.81 13.98 -17.12
N SER A 58 40.80 13.15 -17.42
CA SER A 58 41.56 12.39 -16.43
C SER A 58 42.68 13.31 -15.95
N ASP A 59 42.79 13.53 -14.64
CA ASP A 59 44.04 13.21 -13.90
C ASP A 59 44.04 13.75 -12.46
N ARG A 60 44.38 12.81 -11.56
CA ARG A 60 45.18 12.93 -10.32
C ARG A 60 44.51 13.14 -8.95
N LEU A 61 44.55 12.01 -8.22
CA LEU A 61 45.25 11.73 -6.94
C LEU A 61 44.74 12.33 -5.62
N ASP A 62 44.38 11.35 -4.78
CA ASP A 62 44.78 11.15 -3.38
C ASP A 62 44.11 11.92 -2.23
N ASN A 63 43.76 11.09 -1.24
CA ASN A 63 43.50 11.36 0.17
C ASN A 63 42.24 12.15 0.52
N ILE A 64 41.33 11.48 1.25
CA ILE A 64 41.07 11.74 2.68
C ILE A 64 40.13 10.63 3.21
N SER A 65 40.63 9.89 4.20
CA SER A 65 39.87 9.00 5.09
C SER A 65 39.17 9.84 6.18
N PRO A 66 38.15 9.31 6.88
CA PRO A 66 37.07 10.08 7.47
C PRO A 66 37.39 10.56 8.89
N GLN A 67 36.88 11.74 9.24
CA GLN A 67 36.19 12.03 10.51
C GLN A 67 35.96 13.55 10.66
N LYS A 68 34.77 13.90 11.17
CA LYS A 68 34.58 14.60 12.46
C LYS A 68 33.46 15.67 12.42
N ASN A 69 32.39 15.32 13.13
CA ASN A 69 31.58 16.13 14.03
C ASN A 69 30.89 17.41 13.51
N VAL A 70 29.55 17.37 13.50
CA VAL A 70 28.76 18.49 14.03
C VAL A 70 27.83 17.96 15.11
N SER A 71 27.83 18.74 16.19
CA SER A 71 27.48 18.47 17.57
C SER A 71 25.99 18.49 17.88
N ILE A 72 25.63 17.58 18.78
CA ILE A 72 24.44 17.53 19.63
C ILE A 72 24.51 18.69 20.64
N PRO A 73 23.41 19.41 20.93
CA PRO A 73 23.21 20.02 22.23
C PRO A 73 22.41 19.08 23.14
N SER A 74 23.12 18.39 24.03
CA SER A 74 22.53 17.63 25.14
C SER A 74 22.18 18.62 26.24
N LYS A 75 20.89 18.71 26.59
CA LYS A 75 20.46 19.22 27.90
C LYS A 75 19.92 18.01 28.67
N ILE A 76 20.73 17.54 29.61
CA ILE A 76 20.38 16.53 30.61
C ILE A 76 19.47 17.21 31.63
N VAL A 77 18.25 16.70 31.78
CA VAL A 77 17.52 16.70 33.06
C VAL A 77 16.87 15.33 33.16
N ASN A 78 17.29 14.59 34.19
CA ASN A 78 16.74 13.32 34.61
C ASN A 78 15.26 13.50 35.01
N ASN A 79 14.44 12.50 34.74
CA ASN A 79 13.68 11.82 35.78
C ASN A 79 13.09 10.53 35.22
N ASP A 80 13.40 9.47 35.95
CA ASP A 80 12.77 8.17 35.90
C ASP A 80 11.24 8.27 36.01
N GLU A 81 10.53 7.41 35.29
CA GLU A 81 9.55 6.53 35.94
C GLU A 81 9.14 5.39 35.02
N GLN A 82 9.35 4.20 35.56
CA GLN A 82 9.16 2.90 34.94
C GLN A 82 7.68 2.50 34.98
N SER A 83 7.24 1.88 33.89
CA SER A 83 6.01 1.10 33.77
C SER A 83 5.91 0.05 34.89
N PRO A 84 4.74 -0.14 35.54
CA PRO A 84 4.63 -1.17 36.55
C PRO A 84 4.47 -2.56 35.93
N ILE A 85 5.33 -3.44 36.43
CA ILE A 85 5.35 -4.89 36.27
C ILE A 85 4.10 -5.47 36.94
N ILE A 86 3.40 -6.37 36.24
CA ILE A 86 2.33 -7.20 36.80
C ILE A 86 3.00 -8.27 37.68
N THR A 87 2.82 -8.17 38.99
CA THR A 87 3.16 -9.24 39.94
C THR A 87 1.88 -9.71 40.63
N ILE A 88 1.59 -11.00 40.45
CA ILE A 88 0.54 -11.76 41.10
C ILE A 88 1.05 -12.08 42.51
N VAL A 89 0.44 -11.54 43.56
CA VAL A 89 0.42 -12.15 44.90
C VAL A 89 -0.93 -11.88 45.55
N GLU A 90 -1.46 -12.98 46.06
CA GLU A 90 -2.67 -13.25 46.82
C GLU A 90 -2.71 -12.53 48.17
N ASN A 91 -3.92 -12.45 48.76
CA ASN A 91 -4.25 -12.12 50.16
C ASN A 91 -4.62 -10.65 50.44
N ILE A 92 -5.86 -10.27 50.11
CA ILE A 92 -6.53 -9.11 50.70
C ILE A 92 -7.66 -9.64 51.60
N PRO A 93 -7.73 -9.20 52.88
CA PRO A 93 -8.72 -9.69 53.83
C PRO A 93 -10.13 -9.24 53.45
N ILE A 94 -11.05 -10.19 53.50
CA ILE A 94 -12.49 -10.01 53.35
C ILE A 94 -12.98 -9.18 54.54
N LEU A 95 -13.37 -7.93 54.25
CA LEU A 95 -14.20 -7.13 55.15
C LEU A 95 -15.63 -7.20 54.58
N GLU A 96 -16.43 -8.04 55.22
CA GLU A 96 -17.86 -8.21 54.96
C GLU A 96 -18.59 -6.90 55.33
N GLU A 97 -18.74 -6.00 54.37
CA GLU A 97 -19.74 -4.93 54.46
C GLU A 97 -21.00 -5.41 53.74
N GLU A 98 -21.98 -5.74 54.57
CA GLU A 98 -23.34 -6.13 54.25
C GLU A 98 -24.03 -5.03 53.43
N ILE A 99 -23.94 -5.09 52.10
CA ILE A 99 -24.77 -4.26 51.23
C ILE A 99 -26.05 -5.04 50.94
N GLU A 100 -27.03 -4.82 51.81
CA GLU A 100 -28.40 -5.26 51.63
C GLU A 100 -28.93 -4.93 50.23
N GLN A 101 -29.62 -5.93 49.67
CA GLN A 101 -30.31 -5.89 48.40
C GLN A 101 -31.34 -4.76 48.36
N LYS A 102 -31.16 -3.84 47.41
CA LYS A 102 -32.28 -3.08 46.84
C LYS A 102 -32.17 -3.01 45.33
N TYR A 103 -32.45 -4.14 44.68
CA TYR A 103 -32.77 -4.19 43.26
C TYR A 103 -34.11 -3.47 43.02
N SER A 104 -34.07 -2.15 42.88
CA SER A 104 -35.20 -1.37 42.39
C SER A 104 -35.23 -1.49 40.87
N LYS A 105 -36.07 -2.42 40.39
CA LYS A 105 -36.45 -2.61 38.99
C LYS A 105 -37.26 -1.40 38.52
N ASN A 106 -36.58 -0.35 38.06
CA ASN A 106 -37.19 0.74 37.28
C ASN A 106 -36.37 0.95 36.01
N GLU A 107 -36.70 0.16 34.99
CA GLU A 107 -36.25 0.38 33.61
C GLU A 107 -36.89 1.65 33.05
N HIS A 108 -36.23 2.80 33.19
CA HIS A 108 -36.41 3.90 32.24
C HIS A 108 -35.34 3.78 31.17
N LYS A 109 -35.58 2.89 30.20
CA LYS A 109 -34.82 2.84 28.94
C LYS A 109 -35.03 4.16 28.21
N LYS A 110 -34.08 5.09 28.33
CA LYS A 110 -34.01 6.27 27.45
C LYS A 110 -34.10 5.76 26.00
N PRO A 111 -34.93 6.35 25.14
CA PRO A 111 -35.05 5.90 23.76
C PRO A 111 -33.69 6.07 23.08
N TYR A 112 -32.98 4.96 22.88
CA TYR A 112 -31.78 4.94 22.07
C TYR A 112 -32.20 5.33 20.65
N LYS A 113 -31.83 6.55 20.25
CA LYS A 113 -32.07 7.05 18.89
C LYS A 113 -31.38 6.08 17.94
N LYS A 114 -32.16 5.32 17.16
CA LYS A 114 -31.64 4.36 16.19
C LYS A 114 -30.68 5.11 15.26
N LEU A 115 -29.41 4.73 15.30
CA LEU A 115 -28.38 5.30 14.42
C LEU A 115 -28.76 4.90 12.98
N GLN A 116 -29.17 5.86 12.16
CA GLN A 116 -29.40 5.61 10.74
C GLN A 116 -28.05 5.61 10.04
N LEU A 117 -27.54 4.42 9.74
CA LEU A 117 -26.33 4.24 8.95
C LEU A 117 -26.69 4.36 7.47
N ASN A 118 -26.23 5.43 6.83
CA ASN A 118 -26.26 5.54 5.38
C ASN A 118 -25.04 4.82 4.80
N ILE A 119 -25.25 3.60 4.32
CA ILE A 119 -24.23 2.85 3.58
C ILE A 119 -24.28 3.36 2.13
N VAL A 120 -23.32 4.20 1.76
CA VAL A 120 -23.14 4.62 0.37
C VAL A 120 -22.24 3.60 -0.31
N GLU A 121 -22.66 3.08 -1.45
CA GLU A 121 -21.82 2.22 -2.27
C GLU A 121 -20.70 3.06 -2.89
N SER A 122 -19.53 3.04 -2.24
CA SER A 122 -18.34 3.73 -2.75
C SER A 122 -17.71 2.90 -3.87
N SER A 123 -17.33 3.54 -4.98
CA SER A 123 -16.54 2.86 -5.99
C SER A 123 -15.18 2.42 -5.42
N SER A 124 -14.59 1.34 -5.96
CA SER A 124 -13.27 0.86 -5.48
C SER A 124 -12.15 1.91 -5.57
N LEU A 125 -12.35 2.96 -6.39
CA LEU A 125 -11.39 4.07 -6.50
C LEU A 125 -11.54 5.05 -5.36
N ASP A 126 -12.76 5.31 -4.89
CA ASP A 126 -13.03 6.25 -3.81
C ASP A 126 -12.58 5.69 -2.46
N ALA A 127 -12.75 4.37 -2.26
CA ALA A 127 -12.24 3.69 -1.08
C ALA A 127 -10.71 3.86 -0.92
N TYR A 128 -9.93 3.82 -2.01
CA TYR A 128 -8.48 4.02 -1.90
C TYR A 128 -8.11 5.46 -1.58
N LYS A 129 -8.78 6.45 -2.17
CA LYS A 129 -8.53 7.86 -1.87
C LYS A 129 -8.75 8.17 -0.39
N ASP A 130 -9.76 7.56 0.23
CA ASP A 130 -10.00 7.74 1.66
C ASP A 130 -8.86 7.16 2.50
N VAL A 131 -8.32 5.98 2.14
CA VAL A 131 -7.14 5.42 2.80
C VAL A 131 -5.90 6.30 2.58
N GLU A 132 -5.69 6.81 1.36
CA GLU A 132 -4.58 7.74 1.07
C GLU A 132 -4.68 9.00 1.94
N LYS A 133 -5.89 9.57 2.05
CA LYS A 133 -6.16 10.75 2.88
C LYS A 133 -5.87 10.48 4.36
N ARG A 134 -6.29 9.33 4.89
CA ARG A 134 -5.98 8.94 6.27
C ARG A 134 -4.49 8.82 6.47
N PHE A 135 -3.78 8.13 5.58
CA PHE A 135 -2.33 7.99 5.65
C PHE A 135 -1.59 9.32 5.72
N TYR A 136 -1.99 10.30 4.90
CA TYR A 136 -1.36 11.62 4.93
C TYR A 136 -1.63 12.38 6.23
N LYS A 137 -2.73 12.06 6.92
CA LYS A 137 -3.08 12.65 8.22
C LYS A 137 -2.39 11.97 9.39
N THR A 138 -2.37 10.63 9.42
CA THR A 138 -1.97 9.83 10.60
C THR A 138 -0.58 9.22 10.47
N ARG A 139 -0.09 9.07 9.23
CA ARG A 139 1.11 8.30 8.90
C ARG A 139 1.04 6.83 9.33
N ASP A 140 -0.17 6.27 9.39
CA ASP A 140 -0.40 4.89 9.78
C ASP A 140 0.25 3.90 8.79
N ILE A 141 1.06 2.98 9.32
CA ILE A 141 1.78 1.98 8.54
C ILE A 141 0.80 1.07 7.82
N ASP A 142 -0.28 0.66 8.49
CA ASP A 142 -1.25 -0.30 7.96
C ASP A 142 -1.99 0.27 6.75
N ASP A 143 -2.30 1.57 6.76
CA ASP A 143 -2.89 2.27 5.62
C ASP A 143 -1.97 2.20 4.38
N SER A 144 -0.67 2.49 4.53
CA SER A 144 0.28 2.38 3.40
C SER A 144 0.51 0.94 2.94
N LEU A 145 0.59 -0.01 3.87
CA LEU A 145 0.82 -1.41 3.53
C LEU A 145 -0.42 -1.99 2.82
N PHE A 146 -1.62 -1.61 3.26
CA PHE A 146 -2.88 -1.93 2.61
C PHE A 146 -2.93 -1.40 1.17
N LEU A 147 -2.55 -0.13 0.96
CA LEU A 147 -2.51 0.48 -0.36
C LEU A 147 -1.51 -0.24 -1.27
N ALA A 148 -0.31 -0.54 -0.77
CA ALA A 148 0.70 -1.30 -1.51
C ALA A 148 0.16 -2.66 -1.98
N LYS A 149 -0.37 -3.47 -1.06
CA LYS A 149 -0.99 -4.77 -1.36
C LYS A 149 -2.12 -4.64 -2.38
N SER A 150 -3.01 -3.68 -2.17
CA SER A 150 -4.19 -3.49 -3.01
C SER A 150 -3.82 -3.11 -4.44
N TYR A 151 -2.89 -2.17 -4.61
CA TYR A 151 -2.41 -1.78 -5.94
C TYR A 151 -1.61 -2.88 -6.63
N TYR A 152 -0.82 -3.66 -5.89
CA TYR A 152 -0.11 -4.80 -6.45
C TYR A 152 -1.08 -5.82 -7.05
N ARG A 153 -2.11 -6.22 -6.29
CA ARG A 153 -3.14 -7.17 -6.75
C ARG A 153 -3.91 -6.66 -7.97
N LYS A 154 -4.08 -5.35 -8.12
CA LYS A 154 -4.73 -4.73 -9.29
C LYS A 154 -3.82 -4.59 -10.51
N GLY A 155 -2.54 -4.98 -10.40
CA GLY A 155 -1.56 -4.79 -11.47
C GLY A 155 -1.08 -3.34 -11.64
N ILE A 156 -1.41 -2.44 -10.70
CA ILE A 156 -1.00 -1.03 -10.75
C ILE A 156 0.35 -0.91 -10.04
N TYR A 157 1.39 -1.51 -10.64
CA TYR A 157 2.68 -1.73 -9.98
C TYR A 157 3.40 -0.44 -9.59
N LYS A 158 3.29 0.64 -10.37
CA LYS A 158 3.91 1.93 -10.03
C LYS A 158 3.36 2.53 -8.73
N LYS A 159 2.05 2.43 -8.50
CA LYS A 159 1.44 2.87 -7.23
C LYS A 159 1.79 1.92 -6.10
N SER A 160 1.76 0.62 -6.36
CA SER A 160 2.18 -0.40 -5.40
C SER A 160 3.60 -0.16 -4.87
N GLU A 161 4.55 0.07 -5.79
CA GLU A 161 5.93 0.44 -5.49
C GLU A 161 5.99 1.69 -4.60
N TYR A 162 5.29 2.75 -4.99
CA TYR A 162 5.25 3.99 -4.21
C TYR A 162 4.79 3.73 -2.76
N TRP A 163 3.66 3.07 -2.57
CA TRP A 163 3.08 2.84 -1.24
C TRP A 163 3.92 1.88 -0.38
N ALA A 164 4.52 0.87 -1.00
CA ALA A 164 5.46 -0.03 -0.33
C ALA A 164 6.71 0.74 0.15
N LEU A 165 7.23 1.67 -0.66
CA LEU A 165 8.32 2.55 -0.27
C LEU A 165 7.93 3.49 0.88
N GLN A 166 6.71 4.04 0.85
CA GLN A 166 6.23 4.88 1.96
C GLN A 166 6.13 4.09 3.27
N THR A 167 5.72 2.82 3.20
CA THR A 167 5.72 1.91 4.35
C THR A 167 7.14 1.72 4.88
N ASN A 168 8.09 1.39 4.00
CA ASN A 168 9.51 1.18 4.35
C ASN A 168 10.18 2.42 4.97
N LYS A 169 9.74 3.62 4.58
CA LYS A 169 10.23 4.89 5.15
C LYS A 169 9.78 5.11 6.59
N ILE A 170 8.60 4.62 6.96
CA ILE A 170 8.10 4.69 8.34
C ILE A 170 8.68 3.55 9.17
N ASN A 171 8.60 2.33 8.65
CA ASN A 171 9.10 1.13 9.29
C ASN A 171 9.82 0.24 8.28
N SER A 172 11.14 0.16 8.43
CA SER A 172 12.00 -0.58 7.51
C SER A 172 12.13 -2.08 7.83
N ASN A 173 11.47 -2.58 8.87
CA ASN A 173 11.56 -3.97 9.32
C ASN A 173 10.39 -4.84 8.83
N ILE A 174 9.50 -4.31 8.00
CA ILE A 174 8.34 -5.04 7.49
C ILE A 174 8.75 -5.78 6.21
N ASP A 175 8.90 -7.11 6.31
CA ASP A 175 9.24 -7.97 5.17
C ASP A 175 8.32 -7.74 3.97
N GLU A 176 7.01 -7.66 4.24
CA GLU A 176 5.98 -7.58 3.21
C GLU A 176 6.13 -6.35 2.32
N SER A 177 6.47 -5.19 2.89
CA SER A 177 6.62 -3.95 2.12
C SER A 177 7.87 -4.00 1.25
N TRP A 178 8.99 -4.55 1.73
CA TRP A 178 10.17 -4.76 0.88
C TRP A 178 9.92 -5.77 -0.25
N ILE A 179 9.21 -6.85 0.06
CA ILE A 179 8.83 -7.86 -0.94
C ILE A 179 7.92 -7.24 -2.00
N ILE A 180 6.87 -6.52 -1.61
CA ILE A 180 5.96 -5.87 -2.56
C ILE A 180 6.68 -4.82 -3.40
N PHE A 181 7.57 -4.03 -2.78
CA PHE A 181 8.37 -3.03 -3.48
C PHE A 181 9.23 -3.69 -4.58
N ALA A 182 9.97 -4.74 -4.23
CA ALA A 182 10.80 -5.47 -5.19
C ALA A 182 9.96 -6.22 -6.24
N GLN A 183 8.85 -6.85 -5.86
CA GLN A 183 7.93 -7.50 -6.80
C GLN A 183 7.31 -6.51 -7.78
N SER A 184 6.97 -5.30 -7.33
CA SER A 184 6.42 -4.24 -8.18
C SER A 184 7.45 -3.79 -9.21
N LYS A 185 8.72 -3.61 -8.81
CA LYS A 185 9.85 -3.36 -9.73
C LYS A 185 10.02 -4.50 -10.74
N MET A 186 9.97 -5.74 -10.27
CA MET A 186 10.10 -6.94 -11.08
C MET A 186 9.03 -6.99 -12.19
N LYS A 187 7.78 -6.70 -11.84
CA LYS A 187 6.64 -6.66 -12.78
C LYS A 187 6.68 -5.49 -13.76
N GLN A 188 7.44 -4.45 -13.45
CA GLN A 188 7.72 -3.32 -14.35
C GLN A 188 8.94 -3.57 -15.26
N GLY A 189 9.50 -4.80 -15.27
CA GLY A 189 10.67 -5.14 -16.08
C GLY A 189 12.01 -4.73 -15.47
N GLN A 190 12.01 -4.10 -14.29
CA GLN A 190 13.22 -3.62 -13.61
C GLN A 190 13.87 -4.75 -12.79
N LYS A 191 14.26 -5.84 -13.48
CA LYS A 191 14.73 -7.09 -12.87
C LYS A 191 15.94 -6.88 -11.95
N ASN A 192 16.97 -6.22 -12.47
CA ASN A 192 18.25 -6.01 -11.76
C ASN A 192 18.06 -5.18 -10.49
N GLU A 193 17.20 -4.16 -10.57
CA GLU A 193 16.91 -3.31 -9.43
C GLU A 193 16.15 -4.07 -8.34
N ALA A 194 15.12 -4.84 -8.73
CA ALA A 194 14.35 -5.67 -7.80
C ALA A 194 15.24 -6.66 -7.04
N VAL A 195 16.13 -7.38 -7.75
CA VAL A 195 17.08 -8.32 -7.15
C VAL A 195 18.04 -7.59 -6.22
N ARG A 196 18.59 -6.44 -6.63
CA ARG A 196 19.51 -5.64 -5.80
C ARG A 196 18.85 -5.18 -4.51
N ILE A 197 17.64 -4.62 -4.60
CA ILE A 197 16.89 -4.12 -3.44
C ILE A 197 16.61 -5.26 -2.45
N LEU A 198 16.05 -6.38 -2.93
CA LEU A 198 15.65 -7.47 -2.06
C LEU A 198 16.87 -8.21 -1.48
N SER A 199 17.97 -8.32 -2.25
CA SER A 199 19.26 -8.82 -1.76
C SER A 199 19.81 -7.97 -0.62
N ASN A 200 19.82 -6.65 -0.77
CA ASN A 200 20.27 -5.75 0.28
C ASN A 200 19.40 -5.85 1.53
N TYR A 201 18.09 -5.98 1.35
CA TYR A 201 17.18 -6.18 2.47
C TYR A 201 17.47 -7.47 3.23
N VAL A 202 17.53 -8.62 2.52
CA VAL A 202 17.81 -9.94 3.10
C VAL A 202 19.13 -9.95 3.86
N LYS A 203 20.18 -9.33 3.31
CA LYS A 203 21.49 -9.23 3.98
C LYS A 203 21.41 -8.51 5.33
N ARG A 204 20.55 -7.50 5.45
CA ARG A 204 20.41 -6.70 6.67
C ARG A 204 19.41 -7.30 7.66
N SER A 205 18.27 -7.80 7.18
CA SER A 205 17.19 -8.28 8.04
C SER A 205 17.29 -9.75 8.41
N GLY A 206 18.01 -10.57 7.62
CA GLY A 206 18.01 -12.02 7.79
C GLY A 206 16.66 -12.68 7.46
N SER A 207 15.74 -11.98 6.80
CA SER A 207 14.41 -12.51 6.52
C SER A 207 14.45 -13.70 5.56
N GLU A 208 14.07 -14.88 6.07
CA GLU A 208 13.91 -16.08 5.27
C GLU A 208 12.77 -15.94 4.25
N LYS A 209 11.71 -15.19 4.58
CA LYS A 209 10.60 -14.92 3.65
C LYS A 209 11.10 -14.13 2.43
N ALA A 210 11.84 -13.04 2.66
CA ALA A 210 12.42 -12.25 1.58
C ALA A 210 13.47 -13.02 0.79
N LYS A 211 14.27 -13.86 1.44
CA LYS A 211 15.28 -14.73 0.82
C LYS A 211 14.65 -15.76 -0.13
N ASN A 212 13.54 -16.38 0.29
CA ASN A 212 12.78 -17.29 -0.57
C ASN A 212 12.26 -16.60 -1.84
N ILE A 213 11.77 -15.36 -1.73
CA ILE A 213 11.35 -14.57 -2.89
C ILE A 213 12.55 -14.17 -3.76
N LEU A 214 13.67 -13.78 -3.17
CA LEU A 214 14.90 -13.44 -3.89
C LEU A 214 15.41 -14.62 -4.73
N ASN A 215 15.38 -15.83 -4.19
CA ASN A 215 15.76 -17.04 -4.92
C ASN A 215 14.83 -17.26 -6.13
N LYS A 216 13.52 -17.04 -5.96
CA LYS A 216 12.57 -17.09 -7.08
C LYS A 216 12.87 -16.04 -8.15
N PHE A 217 13.36 -14.85 -7.79
CA PHE A 217 13.73 -13.83 -8.78
C PHE A 217 14.97 -14.19 -9.59
N LYS A 218 15.94 -14.87 -8.98
CA LYS A 218 17.18 -15.26 -9.66
C LYS A 218 17.01 -16.43 -10.62
N ASN A 219 16.00 -17.26 -10.38
CA ASN A 219 15.74 -18.48 -11.16
C ASN A 219 14.75 -18.26 -12.32
N ASN A 220 14.38 -17.00 -12.63
CA ASN A 220 13.29 -16.62 -13.55
C ASN A 220 13.75 -15.59 -14.59
#